data_AF-A0A7S3HKW5-F1
#
_entry.id   AF-A0A7S3HKW5-F1
#
_cell.length_a   1.000
_cell.length_b   1.000
_cell.length_c   1.000
_cell.angle_alpha   90.00
_cell.angle_beta   90.00
_cell.angle_gamma   90.00
#
_symmetry.space_group_name_H-M   'P 1'
#
loop_
_entity.id
_entity.type
_entity.pdbx_description
1 polymer ?
#
loop_
_entity_poly.entity_id
_entity_poly.type
_entity_poly.pdbx_seq_one_letter_code
_entity_poly.pdbx_strand_id
1 'polypeptide(L)'
;PLFIAYEADPSDSGKIHTNVRARWDAKDPEVLDAMKHFADLAVQARQALEARDHAKLCDLMDENFATRRKLYGDACLGPKNLRMVEICQRCGAAAKFPGSGGAVLALCRPSASGEEA
;
A
#
# COMPACT_ATOMS: atom_id res chain seq x y z
N PRO A 1 14.17 6.01 -6.02
CA PRO A 1 13.53 7.34 -5.79
C PRO A 1 12.07 7.17 -5.35
N LEU A 2 11.60 8.01 -4.41
CA LEU A 2 10.25 7.98 -3.83
C LEU A 2 9.38 9.07 -4.46
N PHE A 3 8.18 8.72 -4.91
CA PHE A 3 7.26 9.61 -5.60
C PHE A 3 5.88 9.59 -4.97
N ILE A 4 5.17 10.72 -5.08
CA ILE A 4 3.75 10.82 -4.76
C ILE A 4 3.01 11.20 -6.04
N ALA A 5 1.95 10.46 -6.37
CA ALA A 5 0.98 10.84 -7.38
C ALA A 5 -0.39 10.96 -6.72
N TYR A 6 -1.22 11.90 -7.16
CA TYR A 6 -2.52 12.16 -6.53
C TYR A 6 -3.62 12.45 -7.57
N GLU A 7 -4.84 12.24 -7.13
CA GLU A 7 -6.07 12.53 -7.85
C GLU A 7 -6.73 13.77 -7.21
N ALA A 8 -7.02 14.79 -8.02
CA ALA A 8 -7.52 16.08 -7.56
C ALA A 8 -8.99 16.05 -7.09
N ASP A 9 -9.71 14.98 -7.43
CA ASP A 9 -11.09 14.70 -7.01
C ASP A 9 -11.11 13.46 -6.07
N PRO A 10 -10.76 13.64 -4.78
CA PRO A 10 -10.58 12.54 -3.85
C PRO A 10 -11.92 11.93 -3.38
N SER A 11 -11.92 10.61 -3.22
CA SER A 11 -13.03 9.84 -2.65
C SER A 11 -13.23 10.13 -1.15
N ASP A 12 -14.49 10.16 -0.71
CA ASP A 12 -14.88 10.40 0.70
C ASP A 12 -14.42 9.27 1.64
N SER A 13 -13.51 9.61 2.56
CA SER A 13 -12.84 8.67 3.46
C SER A 13 -13.71 8.10 4.58
N GLY A 14 -14.83 8.75 4.91
CA GLY A 14 -15.72 8.31 5.99
C GLY A 14 -16.35 6.94 5.73
N LYS A 15 -16.76 6.67 4.48
CA LYS A 15 -17.37 5.38 4.10
C LYS A 15 -16.37 4.23 4.04
N ILE A 16 -15.08 4.53 3.82
CA ILE A 16 -14.03 3.53 3.61
C ILE A 16 -13.74 2.76 4.92
N HIS A 17 -13.75 3.45 6.06
CA HIS A 17 -13.27 2.88 7.33
C HIS A 17 -14.37 2.29 8.22
N THR A 18 -15.63 2.69 8.07
CA THR A 18 -16.73 2.24 8.95
C THR A 18 -16.91 0.72 8.93
N ASN A 19 -16.82 0.08 7.76
CA ASN A 19 -16.99 -1.37 7.64
C ASN A 19 -15.89 -2.15 8.38
N VAL A 20 -14.61 -1.77 8.17
CA VAL A 20 -13.48 -2.45 8.81
C VAL A 20 -13.53 -2.30 10.32
N ARG A 21 -13.96 -1.13 10.82
CA ARG A 21 -14.13 -0.93 12.27
C ARG A 21 -15.22 -1.82 12.86
N ALA A 22 -16.38 -1.89 12.22
CA ALA A 22 -17.46 -2.77 12.67
C ALA A 22 -17.04 -4.25 12.70
N ARG A 23 -16.33 -4.72 11.66
CA ARG A 23 -15.80 -6.09 11.59
C ARG A 23 -14.74 -6.36 12.67
N TRP A 24 -13.90 -5.38 12.99
CA TRP A 24 -12.95 -5.47 14.11
C TRP A 24 -13.67 -5.65 15.45
N ASP A 25 -14.68 -4.81 15.74
CA ASP A 25 -15.43 -4.88 17.00
C ASP A 25 -16.19 -6.22 17.12
N ALA A 26 -16.57 -6.82 15.99
CA ALA A 26 -17.13 -8.17 15.90
C ALA A 26 -16.10 -9.32 15.99
N LYS A 27 -14.81 -9.01 16.17
CA LYS A 27 -13.69 -9.97 16.23
C LYS A 27 -13.56 -10.85 14.98
N ASP A 28 -13.83 -10.28 13.81
CA ASP A 28 -13.62 -10.96 12.53
C ASP A 28 -12.14 -11.39 12.39
N PRO A 29 -11.85 -12.71 12.29
CA PRO A 29 -10.48 -13.21 12.18
C PRO A 29 -9.70 -12.61 11.01
N GLU A 30 -10.36 -12.36 9.87
CA GLU A 30 -9.68 -11.79 8.70
C GLU A 30 -9.19 -10.37 8.98
N VAL A 31 -9.99 -9.55 9.67
CA VAL A 31 -9.59 -8.19 10.05
C VAL A 31 -8.51 -8.23 11.11
N LEU A 32 -8.66 -9.07 12.13
CA LEU A 32 -7.66 -9.20 13.21
C LEU A 32 -6.30 -9.61 12.65
N ASP A 33 -6.27 -10.59 11.75
CA ASP A 33 -5.03 -11.09 11.16
C ASP A 33 -4.45 -10.10 10.14
N ALA A 34 -5.28 -9.41 9.36
CA ALA A 34 -4.81 -8.33 8.50
C ALA A 34 -4.15 -7.19 9.30
N MET A 35 -4.71 -6.82 10.47
CA MET A 35 -4.11 -5.78 11.33
C MET A 35 -2.78 -6.21 11.94
N LYS A 36 -2.66 -7.46 12.39
CA LYS A 36 -1.37 -8.03 12.83
C LYS A 36 -0.36 -8.03 11.69
N HIS A 37 -0.79 -8.41 10.49
CA HIS A 37 0.07 -8.42 9.32
C HIS A 37 0.52 -7.01 8.93
N PHE A 38 -0.36 -6.01 8.97
CA PHE A 38 0.04 -4.60 8.77
C PHE A 38 1.10 -4.14 9.79
N ALA A 39 0.97 -4.55 11.06
CA ALA A 39 1.96 -4.23 12.08
C ALA A 39 3.32 -4.88 11.79
N ASP A 40 3.31 -6.15 11.36
CA ASP A 40 4.52 -6.88 10.98
C ASP A 40 5.21 -6.26 9.75
N LEU A 41 4.44 -5.93 8.71
CA LEU A 41 4.96 -5.21 7.53
C LEU A 41 5.63 -3.89 7.91
N ALA A 42 5.08 -3.16 8.89
CA ALA A 42 5.69 -1.92 9.36
C ALA A 42 7.03 -2.14 10.07
N VAL A 43 7.16 -3.21 10.87
CA VAL A 43 8.42 -3.60 11.51
C VAL A 43 9.45 -4.00 10.46
N GLN A 44 9.08 -4.84 9.50
CA GLN A 44 9.97 -5.24 8.40
C GLN A 44 10.39 -4.05 7.54
N ALA A 45 9.47 -3.11 7.26
CA ALA A 45 9.77 -1.93 6.47
C ALA A 45 10.78 -1.01 7.16
N ARG A 46 10.69 -0.87 8.50
CA ARG A 46 11.71 -0.15 9.28
C ARG A 46 13.08 -0.80 9.14
N GLN A 47 13.16 -2.12 9.28
CA GLN A 47 14.42 -2.86 9.13
C GLN A 47 15.00 -2.71 7.72
N ALA A 48 14.16 -2.81 6.68
CA ALA A 48 14.59 -2.60 5.29
C ALA A 48 15.11 -1.17 5.06
N LEU A 49 14.47 -0.16 5.65
CA LEU A 49 14.94 1.23 5.59
C LEU A 49 16.29 1.42 6.30
N GLU A 50 16.45 0.87 7.51
CA GLU A 50 17.70 0.92 8.28
C GLU A 50 18.85 0.22 7.54
N ALA A 51 18.56 -0.91 6.89
CA ALA A 51 19.52 -1.67 6.08
C ALA A 51 19.73 -1.12 4.67
N ARG A 52 18.98 -0.08 4.25
CA ARG A 52 18.94 0.44 2.87
C ARG A 52 18.57 -0.61 1.82
N ASP A 53 17.82 -1.64 2.21
CA ASP A 53 17.30 -2.67 1.32
C ASP A 53 16.03 -2.17 0.60
N HIS A 54 16.25 -1.40 -0.45
CA HIS A 54 15.16 -0.85 -1.26
C HIS A 54 14.36 -1.91 -2.01
N ALA A 55 14.95 -3.07 -2.32
CA ALA A 55 14.25 -4.15 -3.00
C ALA A 55 13.21 -4.77 -2.06
N LYS A 56 13.61 -5.13 -0.83
CA LYS A 56 12.69 -5.61 0.20
C LYS A 56 11.63 -4.57 0.54
N LEU A 57 11.99 -3.29 0.61
CA LEU A 57 11.02 -2.22 0.85
C LEU A 57 9.95 -2.16 -0.25
N CYS A 58 10.33 -2.34 -1.53
CA CYS A 58 9.37 -2.41 -2.64
C CYS A 58 8.39 -3.58 -2.46
N ASP A 59 8.89 -4.77 -2.12
CA ASP A 59 8.05 -5.95 -1.93
C ASP A 59 7.05 -5.75 -0.76
N LEU A 60 7.52 -5.16 0.34
CA LEU A 60 6.67 -4.82 1.49
C LEU A 60 5.59 -3.77 1.14
N MET A 61 5.90 -2.81 0.25
CA MET A 61 4.92 -1.83 -0.22
C MET A 61 3.82 -2.49 -1.05
N ASP A 62 4.18 -3.39 -1.99
CA ASP A 62 3.20 -4.13 -2.79
C ASP A 62 2.33 -5.06 -1.92
N GLU A 63 2.94 -5.75 -0.94
CA GLU A 63 2.23 -6.61 0.01
C GLU A 63 1.26 -5.81 0.90
N ASN A 64 1.67 -4.61 1.34
CA ASN A 64 0.80 -3.70 2.08
C ASN A 64 -0.43 -3.29 1.26
N PHE A 65 -0.23 -2.95 -0.02
CA PHE A 65 -1.35 -2.63 -0.91
C PHE A 65 -2.25 -3.84 -1.17
N ALA A 66 -1.67 -5.02 -1.45
CA ALA A 66 -2.43 -6.25 -1.69
C ALA A 66 -3.29 -6.63 -0.48
N THR A 67 -2.73 -6.55 0.73
CA THR A 67 -3.46 -6.79 2.00
C THR A 67 -4.61 -5.80 2.14
N ARG A 68 -4.37 -4.52 1.88
CA ARG A 68 -5.42 -3.50 1.93
C ARG A 68 -6.52 -3.73 0.90
N ARG A 69 -6.16 -4.09 -0.34
CA ARG A 69 -7.12 -4.41 -1.40
C ARG A 69 -7.98 -5.62 -1.03
N LYS A 70 -7.39 -6.67 -0.47
CA LYS A 70 -8.12 -7.84 0.04
C LYS A 70 -9.12 -7.44 1.14
N LEU A 71 -8.69 -6.64 2.10
CA LEU A 71 -9.49 -6.29 3.28
C LEU A 71 -10.66 -5.34 2.97
N TYR A 72 -10.42 -4.32 2.14
CA TYR A 72 -11.39 -3.27 1.84
C TYR A 72 -12.21 -3.55 0.58
N GLY A 73 -11.65 -4.28 -0.39
CA GLY A 73 -12.27 -4.57 -1.67
C GLY A 73 -12.20 -3.41 -2.68
N ASP A 74 -12.28 -3.76 -3.96
CA ASP A 74 -12.09 -2.83 -5.08
C ASP A 74 -13.14 -1.70 -5.12
N ALA A 75 -14.39 -2.01 -4.76
CA ALA A 75 -15.46 -1.01 -4.70
C ALA A 75 -15.17 0.09 -3.67
N CYS A 76 -14.55 -0.28 -2.56
CA CYS A 76 -14.17 0.66 -1.49
C CYS A 76 -12.93 1.48 -1.88
N LEU A 77 -11.94 0.85 -2.50
CA LEU A 77 -10.74 1.54 -2.97
C LEU A 77 -11.02 2.48 -4.13
N GLY A 78 -11.97 2.15 -4.99
CA GLY A 78 -12.38 2.97 -6.12
C GLY A 78 -11.45 2.85 -7.34
N PRO A 79 -12.01 2.93 -8.56
CA PRO A 79 -11.28 2.64 -9.80
C PRO A 79 -10.12 3.60 -10.08
N LYS A 80 -10.26 4.89 -9.74
CA LYS A 80 -9.20 5.90 -9.93
C LYS A 80 -7.95 5.57 -9.10
N ASN A 81 -8.14 5.21 -7.84
CA ASN A 81 -7.04 4.84 -6.93
C ASN A 81 -6.35 3.55 -7.38
N LEU A 82 -7.13 2.52 -7.75
CA LEU A 82 -6.58 1.27 -8.29
C LEU A 82 -5.78 1.52 -9.58
N ARG A 83 -6.27 2.40 -10.46
CA ARG A 83 -5.60 2.77 -11.70
C ARG A 83 -4.26 3.48 -11.46
N MET A 84 -4.17 4.36 -10.45
CA MET A 84 -2.90 4.98 -10.09
C MET A 84 -1.85 3.93 -9.68
N VAL A 85 -2.23 2.95 -8.85
CA VAL A 85 -1.31 1.86 -8.45
C VAL A 85 -0.91 1.01 -9.66
N GLU A 86 -1.86 0.66 -10.52
CA GLU A 86 -1.59 -0.12 -11.74
C GLU A 86 -0.58 0.58 -12.67
N ILE A 87 -0.70 1.91 -12.84
CA ILE A 87 0.25 2.70 -13.63
C ILE A 87 1.65 2.63 -13.02
N CYS A 88 1.78 2.80 -11.70
CA CYS A 88 3.07 2.68 -11.02
C CYS A 88 3.71 1.31 -11.24
N GLN A 89 2.94 0.23 -11.07
CA GLN A 89 3.41 -1.14 -11.26
C GLN A 89 3.85 -1.42 -12.70
N ARG A 90 3.09 -0.93 -13.70
CA ARG A 90 3.47 -1.03 -15.12
C ARG A 90 4.76 -0.29 -15.45
N CYS A 91 5.09 0.76 -14.70
CA CYS A 91 6.33 1.51 -14.83
C CYS A 91 7.49 0.92 -13.99
N GLY A 92 7.32 -0.26 -13.37
CA GLY A 92 8.35 -0.91 -12.56
C GLY A 92 8.52 -0.30 -11.15
N ALA A 93 7.50 0.39 -10.63
CA ALA A 93 7.50 0.91 -9.26
C ALA A 93 6.54 0.11 -8.37
N ALA A 94 6.97 -0.21 -7.15
CA ALA A 94 6.06 -0.65 -6.10
C ALA A 94 5.23 0.54 -5.64
N ALA A 95 3.96 0.32 -5.30
CA ALA A 95 3.07 1.40 -4.89
C ALA A 95 2.07 0.98 -3.83
N LYS A 96 1.80 1.90 -2.89
CA LYS A 96 0.74 1.74 -1.88
C LYS A 96 0.05 3.06 -1.59
N PHE A 97 -1.09 2.99 -0.92
CA PHE A 97 -1.75 4.20 -0.42
C PHE A 97 -1.01 4.75 0.81
N PRO A 98 -0.70 6.06 0.86
CA PRO A 98 -0.19 6.72 2.05
C PRO A 98 -1.31 7.02 3.07
N GLY A 99 -2.58 6.89 2.67
CA GLY A 99 -3.75 7.20 3.47
C GLY A 99 -5.02 6.50 2.99
N SER A 100 -6.17 7.14 3.20
CA SER A 100 -7.50 6.58 2.90
C SER A 100 -7.83 6.49 1.41
N GLY A 101 -7.22 7.33 0.57
CA GLY A 101 -7.37 7.35 -0.89
C GLY A 101 -6.94 8.71 -1.46
N GLY A 102 -7.00 8.87 -2.78
CA GLY A 102 -6.69 10.13 -3.46
C GLY A 102 -5.20 10.38 -3.73
N ALA A 103 -4.31 9.54 -3.21
CA ALA A 103 -2.89 9.56 -3.53
C ALA A 103 -2.27 8.16 -3.45
N VAL A 104 -1.16 7.98 -4.16
CA VAL A 104 -0.29 6.80 -4.08
C VAL A 104 1.14 7.23 -3.79
N LEU A 105 1.82 6.47 -2.94
CA LEU A 105 3.25 6.55 -2.71
C LEU A 105 3.91 5.43 -3.53
N ALA A 106 4.87 5.79 -4.38
CA ALA A 106 5.55 4.84 -5.26
C ALA A 106 7.06 4.87 -5.07
N LEU A 107 7.69 3.70 -5.14
CA LEU A 107 9.14 3.51 -5.08
C LEU A 107 9.57 2.74 -6.33
N CYS A 108 10.42 3.34 -7.16
CA CYS A 108 11.02 2.63 -8.30
C CYS A 108 11.84 1.45 -7.77
N ARG A 109 11.59 0.26 -8.34
CA ARG A 109 12.38 -0.92 -8.01
C ARG A 109 13.84 -0.68 -8.45
N PRO A 110 14.83 -1.11 -7.65
CA PRO A 110 16.23 -1.02 -8.06
C PRO A 110 16.44 -1.72 -9.41
N SER A 111 17.31 -1.18 -10.26
CA SER A 111 17.71 -1.87 -11.48
C SER A 111 18.39 -3.19 -11.11
N ALA A 112 18.10 -4.26 -11.85
CA ALA A 112 18.78 -5.54 -11.69
C ALA A 112 20.29 -5.46 -11.98
N SER A 113 20.74 -4.40 -12.65
CA SER A 113 22.15 -4.03 -12.76
C SER A 113 22.57 -3.25 -11.51
N GLY A 114 23.27 -3.94 -10.62
CA GLY A 114 24.15 -3.27 -9.67
C GLY A 114 25.30 -2.66 -10.45
N GLU A 115 25.15 -1.40 -10.84
CA GLU A 115 26.27 -0.53 -11.20
C GLU A 115 25.92 0.86 -10.66
N GLU A 116 26.73 1.28 -9.68
CA GLU A 116 26.76 2.65 -9.19
C GLU A 116 27.02 3.58 -10.37
N ALA A 117 26.25 4.66 -10.46
CA ALA A 117 26.59 5.81 -11.29
C ALA A 117 27.56 6.72 -10.55
#